data_AF-A0A7K3WI18-F1
#
_entry.id   AF-A0A7K3WI18-F1
#
_cell.length_a   1.000
_cell.length_b   1.000
_cell.length_c   1.000
_cell.angle_alpha   90.00
_cell.angle_beta   90.00
_cell.angle_gamma   90.00
#
_symmetry.space_group_name_H-M   'P 1'
#
loop_
_entity.id
_entity.type
_entity.pdbx_description
1 polymer ?
#
loop_
_entity_poly.entity_id
_entity_poly.type
_entity_poly.pdbx_seq_one_letter_code
_entity_poly.pdbx_strand_id
1 'polypeptide(L)'
;MICVTRLNGDEFAVNPDLIQRVEAHPDTVITLLDDTKYIVAESVPHVIRQIRDFRASVLHTAHLMDVGAYAAPVLEDPSTEDDTRAPAVLAFPMREER
;
A
#
# COMPACT_ATOMS: atom_id res chain seq x y z
N MET A 1 -0.54 -0.87 1.60
CA MET A 1 -1.20 -0.64 0.31
C MET A 1 -1.96 -1.90 -0.06
N ILE A 2 -3.09 -1.78 -0.76
CA ILE A 2 -3.81 -2.92 -1.34
C ILE A 2 -3.67 -2.87 -2.86
N CYS A 3 -3.47 -4.02 -3.49
CA CYS A 3 -3.46 -4.14 -4.96
C CYS A 3 -4.88 -4.36 -5.47
N VAL A 4 -5.23 -3.64 -6.53
CA VAL A 4 -6.49 -3.74 -7.25
C VAL A 4 -6.22 -3.64 -8.75
N THR A 5 -7.09 -4.26 -9.54
CA THR A 5 -6.94 -4.31 -10.99
C THR A 5 -7.99 -3.43 -11.65
N ARG A 6 -7.55 -2.56 -12.56
CA ARG A 6 -8.45 -1.79 -13.42
C ARG A 6 -9.14 -2.73 -14.42
N LEU A 7 -10.25 -2.29 -15.00
CA LEU A 7 -10.96 -3.08 -16.02
C LEU A 7 -10.14 -3.35 -17.30
N ASN A 8 -9.09 -2.57 -17.56
CA ASN A 8 -8.17 -2.79 -18.67
C ASN A 8 -7.07 -3.84 -18.38
N GLY A 9 -7.04 -4.40 -17.17
CA GLY A 9 -6.06 -5.39 -16.74
C GLY A 9 -4.82 -4.82 -16.06
N ASP A 10 -4.66 -3.49 -16.00
CA ASP A 10 -3.54 -2.87 -15.29
C ASP A 10 -3.74 -2.98 -13.78
N GLU A 11 -2.76 -3.55 -13.09
CA GLU A 11 -2.72 -3.60 -11.64
C GLU A 11 -2.13 -2.30 -11.07
N PHE A 12 -2.74 -1.80 -10.00
CA PHE A 12 -2.20 -0.67 -9.25
C PHE A 12 -2.43 -0.84 -7.75
N ALA A 13 -1.55 -0.23 -6.97
CA ALA A 13 -1.65 -0.21 -5.51
C ALA A 13 -2.31 1.08 -5.04
N VAL A 14 -3.28 0.96 -4.13
CA VAL A 14 -3.98 2.10 -3.52
C VAL A 14 -3.83 2.07 -2.00
N ASN A 15 -3.81 3.24 -1.38
CA ASN A 15 -3.86 3.35 0.07
C ASN A 15 -5.30 3.12 0.54
N PRO A 16 -5.59 2.04 1.29
CA PRO A 16 -6.94 1.74 1.76
C PRO A 16 -7.50 2.81 2.72
N ASP A 17 -6.65 3.57 3.41
CA ASP A 17 -7.10 4.60 4.35
C ASP A 17 -7.54 5.90 3.67
N LEU A 18 -7.25 6.06 2.37
CA LEU A 18 -7.74 7.17 1.55
C LEU A 18 -9.05 6.84 0.83
N ILE A 19 -9.53 5.60 0.94
CA ILE A 19 -10.79 5.20 0.33
C ILE A 19 -11.94 5.82 1.11
N GLN A 20 -12.70 6.66 0.43
CA GLN A 20 -13.89 7.29 0.98
C GLN A 20 -15.11 6.36 0.89
N ARG A 21 -15.29 5.71 -0.26
CA ARG A 21 -16.43 4.81 -0.53
C ARG A 21 -16.10 3.78 -1.61
N VAL A 22 -16.79 2.65 -1.54
CA VAL A 22 -16.75 1.58 -2.55
C VAL A 22 -18.20 1.23 -2.91
N GLU A 23 -18.57 1.39 -4.18
CA GLU A 23 -19.94 1.22 -4.66
C GLU A 23 -19.97 0.20 -5.82
N ALA A 24 -21.07 -0.54 -5.99
CA ALA A 24 -21.27 -1.47 -7.09
C ALA A 24 -22.28 -0.93 -8.11
N HIS A 25 -21.83 -0.53 -9.30
CA HIS A 25 -22.65 -0.01 -10.40
C HIS A 25 -22.06 -0.33 -11.78
N PRO A 26 -22.75 -1.13 -12.62
CA PRO A 26 -22.54 -2.59 -12.74
C PRO A 26 -21.13 -3.11 -12.38
N ASP A 27 -20.11 -2.27 -12.50
CA ASP A 27 -18.72 -2.49 -12.08
C ASP A 27 -18.47 -1.86 -10.70
N THR A 28 -17.37 -2.23 -10.04
CA THR A 28 -17.03 -1.65 -8.73
C THR A 28 -16.30 -0.32 -8.89
N VAL A 29 -16.75 0.71 -8.19
CA VAL A 29 -16.12 2.04 -8.18
C VAL A 29 -15.58 2.35 -6.79
N ILE A 30 -14.28 2.60 -6.72
CA ILE A 30 -13.60 3.12 -5.53
C ILE A 30 -13.50 4.64 -5.68
N THR A 31 -14.05 5.38 -4.72
CA THR A 31 -13.84 6.84 -4.63
C THR A 31 -12.90 7.13 -3.48
N LEU A 32 -11.89 7.94 -3.74
CA LEU A 32 -10.94 8.43 -2.76
C LEU A 32 -11.40 9.76 -2.13
N LEU A 33 -10.74 10.17 -1.05
CA LEU A 33 -11.04 11.42 -0.33
C LEU A 33 -10.85 12.70 -1.16
N ASP A 34 -10.09 12.63 -2.25
CA ASP A 34 -9.85 13.72 -3.21
C ASP A 34 -10.84 13.72 -4.38
N ASP A 35 -11.96 13.00 -4.25
CA ASP A 35 -12.97 12.76 -5.29
C ASP A 35 -12.45 11.97 -6.52
N THR A 36 -11.21 11.48 -6.49
CA THR A 36 -10.67 10.61 -7.55
C THR A 36 -11.42 9.27 -7.56
N LYS A 37 -11.83 8.82 -8.74
CA LYS A 37 -12.60 7.58 -8.93
C LYS A 37 -11.81 6.56 -9.73
N TYR A 38 -11.78 5.32 -9.24
CA TYR A 38 -11.23 4.18 -9.94
C TYR A 38 -12.30 3.13 -10.17
N ILE A 39 -12.36 2.62 -11.39
CA ILE A 39 -13.21 1.47 -11.73
C ILE A 39 -12.31 0.24 -11.69
N VAL A 40 -12.69 -0.73 -10.87
CA VAL A 40 -11.90 -1.91 -10.58
C VAL A 40 -12.68 -3.19 -10.88
N ALA A 41 -11.95 -4.26 -11.18
CA ALA A 41 -12.52 -5.56 -11.49
C ALA A 41 -12.98 -6.32 -10.22
N GLU A 42 -12.42 -5.98 -9.06
CA GLU A 42 -12.75 -6.60 -7.78
C GLU A 42 -14.16 -6.23 -7.32
N SER A 43 -14.87 -7.20 -6.75
CA SER A 43 -16.15 -6.93 -6.09
C SER A 43 -15.97 -6.14 -4.79
N VAL A 44 -16.99 -5.37 -4.39
CA VAL A 44 -17.05 -4.66 -3.10
C VAL A 44 -16.61 -5.53 -1.91
N PRO A 45 -17.13 -6.76 -1.67
CA PRO A 45 -16.70 -7.59 -0.55
C PRO A 45 -15.23 -8.02 -0.65
N HIS A 46 -14.67 -8.14 -1.86
CA HIS A 46 -13.26 -8.44 -2.04
C HIS A 46 -12.38 -7.26 -1.62
N VAL A 47 -12.74 -6.04 -2.02
CA VAL A 47 -12.04 -4.81 -1.60
C VAL A 47 -12.10 -4.65 -0.08
N ILE A 48 -13.26 -4.86 0.55
CA ILE A 48 -13.41 -4.80 2.00
C ILE A 48 -12.48 -5.82 2.70
N ARG A 49 -12.38 -7.04 2.16
CA ARG A 49 -11.48 -8.07 2.69
C ARG A 49 -10.01 -7.63 2.59
N GLN A 50 -9.59 -7.13 1.43
CA GLN A 50 -8.23 -6.60 1.22
C GLN A 50 -7.89 -5.51 2.25
N ILE A 51 -8.81 -4.57 2.50
CA ILE A 51 -8.63 -3.51 3.50
C ILE A 51 -8.47 -4.09 4.91
N ARG A 52 -9.34 -5.03 5.28
CA ARG A 52 -9.30 -5.68 6.60
C ARG A 52 -8.00 -6.44 6.80
N ASP A 53 -7.59 -7.21 5.81
CA ASP A 53 -6.41 -8.06 5.90
C ASP A 53 -5.13 -7.20 5.91
N PHE A 54 -5.11 -6.07 5.19
CA PHE A 54 -4.04 -5.06 5.31
C PHE A 54 -3.94 -4.48 6.73
N ARG A 55 -5.06 -4.06 7.33
CA ARG A 55 -5.04 -3.52 8.70
C ARG A 55 -4.62 -4.58 9.72
N ALA A 56 -5.09 -5.81 9.54
CA ALA A 56 -4.70 -6.93 10.38
C ALA A 56 -3.20 -7.25 10.25
N SER A 57 -2.63 -7.19 9.05
CA SER A 57 -1.19 -7.45 8.85
C SER A 57 -0.31 -6.40 9.51
N VAL A 58 -0.71 -5.13 9.48
CA VAL A 58 -0.03 -4.04 10.20
C VAL A 58 -0.03 -4.30 11.71
N LEU A 59 -1.19 -4.61 12.30
CA LEU A 59 -1.29 -4.93 13.72
C LEU A 59 -0.52 -6.19 14.11
N HIS A 60 -0.59 -7.22 13.27
CA HIS A 60 0.14 -8.47 13.50
C HIS A 60 1.65 -8.23 13.50
N THR A 61 2.15 -7.47 12.52
CA THR A 61 3.56 -7.10 12.41
C THR A 61 4.01 -6.30 13.62
N ALA A 62 3.23 -5.30 14.04
CA ALA A 62 3.52 -4.51 15.23
C ALA A 62 3.57 -5.38 16.50
N HIS A 63 2.64 -6.34 16.65
CA HIS A 63 2.66 -7.27 17.77
C HIS A 63 3.90 -8.18 17.75
N LEU A 64 4.29 -8.70 16.59
CA LEU A 64 5.52 -9.50 16.46
C LEU A 64 6.76 -8.69 16.86
N MET A 65 6.80 -7.39 16.53
CA MET A 65 7.90 -6.50 16.95
C MET A 65 7.93 -6.32 18.46
N ASP A 66 6.78 -6.15 19.10
CA ASP A 66 6.66 -5.95 20.55
C ASP A 66 7.11 -7.18 21.35
N VAL A 67 6.75 -8.39 20.90
CA VAL A 67 7.17 -9.65 21.55
C VAL A 67 8.58 -10.12 21.14
N GLY A 68 9.30 -9.34 20.33
CA GLY A 68 10.65 -9.68 19.85
C GLY A 68 10.70 -10.85 18.88
N ALA A 69 9.58 -11.25 18.27
CA ALA A 69 9.48 -12.35 17.32
C ALA A 69 9.51 -11.90 15.85
N TYR A 70 9.59 -10.59 15.58
CA TYR A 70 9.69 -10.07 14.23
C TYR A 70 11.09 -10.29 13.65
N ALA A 71 11.20 -11.24 12.73
CA ALA A 71 12.34 -11.32 11.83
C ALA A 71 12.09 -10.31 10.69
N ALA A 72 12.89 -9.25 10.64
CA ALA A 72 12.82 -8.32 9.52
C ALA A 72 13.02 -9.09 8.20
N PRO A 73 12.11 -8.96 7.23
CA PRO A 73 12.33 -9.57 5.93
C PRO A 73 13.62 -8.98 5.36
N VAL A 74 14.54 -9.85 4.95
CA VAL A 74 15.66 -9.44 4.12
C VAL A 74 15.04 -8.96 2.82
N LEU A 75 14.96 -7.65 2.64
CA LEU A 75 14.61 -7.08 1.34
C LEU A 75 15.78 -7.45 0.41
N GLU A 76 15.58 -8.45 -0.44
CA GLU A 76 16.47 -8.70 -1.56
C GLU A 76 16.31 -7.50 -2.50
N ASP A 77 17.16 -6.49 -2.31
CA ASP A 77 17.30 -5.39 -3.27
C ASP A 77 17.77 -6.00 -4.59
N PRO A 78 16.96 -5.99 -5.67
CA PRO A 78 17.37 -6.51 -6.98
C PRO A 78 18.49 -5.65 -7.62
N SER A 79 18.91 -4.58 -6.95
CA SER A 79 20.06 -3.74 -7.28
C SER A 79 21.36 -4.18 -6.60
N THR A 80 21.37 -5.21 -5.76
CA THR A 80 22.58 -5.71 -5.08
C THR A 80 23.31 -6.76 -5.93
N GLU A 81 23.55 -6.44 -7.19
CA GLU A 81 24.67 -7.01 -7.95
C GLU A 81 25.58 -5.83 -8.27
N ASP A 82 26.63 -5.67 -7.46
CA ASP A 82 27.76 -4.75 -7.67
C ASP A 82 27.52 -3.24 -7.35
N ASP A 83 27.90 -2.79 -6.15
CA ASP A 83 28.85 -1.67 -5.97
C ASP A 83 28.95 -1.28 -4.47
N THR A 84 30.17 -0.99 -4.06
CA THR A 84 30.52 -0.63 -2.69
C THR A 84 30.13 0.83 -2.43
N ARG A 85 28.86 1.13 -2.12
CA ARG A 85 28.45 2.48 -1.67
C ARG A 85 27.37 2.46 -0.58
N ALA A 86 27.60 3.32 0.42
CA ALA A 86 26.81 3.59 1.62
C ALA A 86 25.28 3.67 1.40
N PRO A 87 24.45 3.40 2.44
CA PRO A 87 23.00 3.42 2.32
C PRO A 87 22.52 4.80 1.86
N ALA A 88 21.88 4.83 0.70
CA ALA A 88 21.29 6.02 0.09
C ALA A 88 19.98 6.41 0.80
N VAL A 89 20.08 6.86 2.05
CA VAL A 89 19.03 7.71 2.65
C VAL A 89 19.52 9.15 2.54
N LEU A 90 19.23 9.80 1.42
CA LEU A 90 19.48 11.23 1.26
C LEU A 90 18.61 11.97 2.27
N ALA A 91 19.24 12.65 3.24
CA ALA A 91 18.55 13.51 4.18
C ALA A 91 17.78 14.60 3.42
N PHE A 92 16.48 14.74 3.69
CA PHE A 92 15.66 15.81 3.15
C PHE A 92 16.28 17.17 3.54
N PRO A 93 16.47 18.10 2.59
CA PRO A 93 16.98 19.43 2.93
C PRO A 93 15.94 20.14 3.81
N MET A 94 16.34 20.52 5.02
CA MET A 94 15.52 21.36 5.88
C MET A 94 15.27 22.69 5.17
N ARG A 95 14.00 23.03 4.97
CA ARG A 95 13.60 24.33 4.44
C ARG A 95 13.77 25.36 5.57
N GLU A 96 14.79 26.20 5.48
CA GLU A 96 14.88 27.39 6.34
C GLU A 96 13.75 28.35 5.96
N GLU A 97 12.83 28.57 6.90
CA GLU A 97 11.79 29.59 6.82
C GLU A 97 12.42 30.98 6.91
N ARG A 98 12.06 31.87 5.98
CA ARG A 98 12.19 33.33 6.12
C ARG A 98 10.88 34.00 5.74
#